data_AF-A0A239AYR1-F1
#
_entry.id   AF-A0A239AYR1-F1
#
_cell.length_a   1.000
_cell.length_b   1.000
_cell.length_c   1.000
_cell.angle_alpha   90.00
_cell.angle_beta   90.00
_cell.angle_gamma   90.00
#
_symmetry.space_group_name_H-M   'P 1'
#
loop_
_entity.id
_entity.type
_entity.pdbx_description
1 polymer ?
#
loop_
_entity_poly.entity_id
_entity_poly.type
_entity_poly.pdbx_seq_one_letter_code
_entity_poly.pdbx_strand_id
1 'polypeptide(L)'
;MTSISRQHLARILKAGKVSWQSTTTWKSSNDTDFVAKMQRILALYDAPPKDGRVVCVDEFGPLNLRPRKGKAWRLGKNPRRLRATYNRYGGVMQLLGALDLATGKIYYRIRERKRWREFLSFVKSLRARWPGGTLYLIVDNYSPHKHPQVKAWAAANDVELVFLPTYASWLNWIESEFAVLRYFALNGTDHRSHLEQNAAIAAYVRWHNRHAQPKVSFTASSPIRSWTSYPTKIA
;
A
#
# COMPACT_ATOMS: atom_id res chain seq x y z
N MET A 1 23.10 40.42 29.43
CA MET A 1 22.10 39.75 28.57
C MET A 1 21.13 38.98 29.46
N THR A 2 19.85 39.32 29.44
CA THR A 2 18.80 38.64 30.21
C THR A 2 18.55 37.27 29.59
N SER A 3 18.87 36.19 30.30
CA SER A 3 18.61 34.83 29.85
C SER A 3 17.16 34.43 30.19
N ILE A 4 16.45 33.82 29.24
CA ILE A 4 15.13 33.24 29.48
C ILE A 4 15.23 31.73 29.64
N SER A 5 14.42 31.16 30.54
CA SER A 5 14.40 29.70 30.74
C SER A 5 13.67 28.98 29.59
N ARG A 6 14.03 27.71 29.35
CA ARG A 6 13.39 26.87 28.30
C ARG A 6 11.87 26.79 28.47
N GLN A 7 11.39 26.72 29.71
CA GLN A 7 9.97 26.63 29.99
C GLN A 7 9.24 27.97 29.75
N HIS A 8 9.92 29.10 30.00
CA HIS A 8 9.41 30.42 29.65
C HIS A 8 9.29 30.56 28.12
N LEU A 9 10.33 30.19 27.37
CA LEU A 9 10.29 30.17 25.90
C LEU A 9 9.17 29.27 25.37
N ALA A 10 8.97 28.07 25.93
CA ALA A 10 7.88 27.18 25.53
C ALA A 10 6.49 27.78 25.76
N ARG A 11 6.29 28.53 26.86
CA ARG A 11 5.04 29.26 27.13
C ARG A 11 4.81 30.39 26.12
N ILE A 12 5.85 31.15 25.78
CA ILE A 12 5.78 32.20 24.76
C ILE A 12 5.36 31.59 23.41
N LEU A 13 6.02 30.52 22.97
CA LEU A 13 5.69 29.85 21.71
C LEU A 13 4.25 29.33 21.70
N LYS A 14 3.81 28.67 22.79
CA LYS A 14 2.43 28.17 22.91
C LYS A 14 1.40 29.30 22.88
N ALA A 15 1.65 30.40 23.59
CA ALA A 15 0.77 31.57 23.58
C ALA A 15 0.70 32.21 22.18
N GLY A 16 1.83 32.27 21.48
CA GLY A 16 1.91 32.69 20.08
C GLY A 16 1.37 31.68 19.06
N LYS A 17 0.82 30.53 19.50
CA LYS A 17 0.40 29.41 18.65
C LYS A 17 1.50 28.89 17.71
N VAL A 18 2.76 29.13 18.07
CA VAL A 18 3.93 28.63 17.34
C VAL A 18 4.19 27.20 17.77
N SER A 19 4.24 26.32 16.79
CA SER A 19 4.49 24.89 16.99
C SER A 19 5.60 24.45 16.07
N TRP A 20 6.35 23.44 16.51
CA TRP A 20 7.36 22.82 15.68
C TRP A 20 6.67 22.00 14.59
N GLN A 21 6.78 22.45 13.34
CA GLN A 21 6.15 21.81 12.18
C GLN A 21 7.18 21.02 11.39
N SER A 22 6.80 19.85 10.92
CA SER A 22 7.58 19.10 9.93
C SER A 22 7.21 19.54 8.52
N THR A 23 8.16 19.56 7.61
CA THR A 23 7.87 19.68 6.18
C THR A 23 7.08 18.46 5.69
N THR A 24 6.14 18.69 4.77
CA THR A 24 5.38 17.64 4.10
C THR A 24 5.55 17.77 2.60
N THR A 25 5.50 16.64 1.88
CA THR A 25 5.55 16.62 0.41
C THR A 25 4.15 16.33 -0.12
N TRP A 26 3.77 17.02 -1.19
CA TRP A 26 2.50 16.81 -1.87
C TRP A 26 2.74 16.53 -3.35
N LYS A 27 1.82 15.81 -4.01
CA LYS A 27 1.83 15.58 -5.45
C LYS A 27 0.49 16.00 -6.03
N SER A 28 0.50 16.87 -7.04
CA SER A 28 -0.64 17.10 -7.92
C SER A 28 -0.72 15.99 -8.96
N SER A 29 -1.92 15.52 -9.24
CA SER A 29 -2.17 14.78 -10.47
C SER A 29 -2.25 15.74 -11.65
N ASN A 30 -1.72 15.32 -12.80
CA ASN A 30 -1.94 15.94 -14.11
C ASN A 30 -2.84 15.08 -15.00
N ASP A 31 -3.54 14.11 -14.42
CA ASP A 31 -4.45 13.21 -15.14
C ASP A 31 -5.74 13.95 -15.51
N THR A 32 -6.00 14.11 -16.81
CA THR A 32 -7.20 14.78 -17.30
C THR A 32 -8.49 14.05 -16.90
N ASP A 33 -8.40 12.74 -16.68
CA ASP A 33 -9.53 11.89 -16.32
C ASP A 33 -9.60 11.62 -14.81
N PHE A 34 -8.91 12.43 -13.99
CA PHE A 34 -8.74 12.17 -12.57
C PHE A 34 -10.06 11.86 -11.86
N VAL A 35 -11.02 12.78 -11.99
CA VAL A 35 -12.31 12.69 -11.28
C VAL A 35 -13.11 11.48 -11.76
N ALA A 36 -13.16 11.24 -13.08
CA ALA A 36 -13.87 10.10 -13.65
C ALA A 36 -13.30 8.76 -13.16
N LYS A 37 -11.97 8.59 -13.20
CA LYS A 37 -11.29 7.38 -12.68
C LYS A 37 -11.52 7.21 -11.18
N MET A 38 -11.40 8.30 -10.41
CA MET A 38 -11.64 8.26 -8.98
C MET A 38 -13.08 7.84 -8.66
N GLN A 39 -14.07 8.47 -9.29
CA GLN A 39 -15.49 8.14 -9.10
C GLN A 39 -15.80 6.69 -9.49
N ARG A 40 -15.20 6.18 -10.58
CA ARG A 40 -15.32 4.76 -10.97
C ARG A 40 -14.82 3.82 -9.88
N ILE A 41 -13.66 4.12 -9.29
CA ILE A 41 -13.10 3.31 -8.20
C ILE A 41 -13.97 3.40 -6.93
N LEU A 42 -14.41 4.60 -6.57
CA LEU A 42 -15.29 4.81 -5.42
C LEU A 42 -16.62 4.04 -5.59
N ALA A 43 -17.20 4.04 -6.78
CA ALA A 43 -18.40 3.24 -7.08
C ALA A 43 -18.16 1.74 -6.89
N LEU A 44 -17.00 1.22 -7.31
CA LEU A 44 -16.63 -0.18 -7.09
C LEU A 44 -16.40 -0.50 -5.60
N TYR A 45 -15.94 0.44 -4.80
CA TYR A 45 -15.79 0.28 -3.34
C TYR A 45 -17.13 0.31 -2.60
N ASP A 46 -18.04 1.19 -3.02
CA ASP A 46 -19.32 1.38 -2.34
C ASP A 46 -20.35 0.32 -2.74
N ALA A 47 -20.36 -0.08 -4.01
CA ALA A 47 -21.28 -1.06 -4.56
C ALA A 47 -20.55 -2.04 -5.50
N PRO A 48 -19.72 -2.97 -4.95
CA PRO A 48 -19.11 -4.03 -5.73
C PRO A 48 -20.18 -4.84 -6.50
N PRO A 49 -19.97 -5.17 -7.79
CA PRO A 49 -20.90 -6.01 -8.55
C PRO A 49 -21.12 -7.37 -7.88
N LYS A 50 -22.39 -7.80 -7.77
CA LYS A 50 -22.77 -9.04 -7.05
C LYS A 50 -22.21 -10.30 -7.69
N ASP A 51 -22.11 -10.29 -9.02
CA ASP A 51 -21.56 -11.33 -9.87
C ASP A 51 -20.08 -11.09 -10.22
N GLY A 52 -19.40 -10.19 -9.50
CA GLY A 52 -17.99 -9.88 -9.73
C GLY A 52 -17.15 -9.93 -8.46
N ARG A 53 -15.84 -9.71 -8.63
CA ARG A 53 -14.91 -9.57 -7.51
C ARG A 53 -14.06 -8.33 -7.70
N VAL A 54 -14.04 -7.46 -6.69
CA VAL A 54 -13.20 -6.25 -6.68
C VAL A 54 -11.97 -6.50 -5.82
N VAL A 55 -10.79 -6.28 -6.40
CA VAL A 55 -9.50 -6.55 -5.77
C VAL A 55 -8.55 -5.39 -6.03
N CYS A 56 -7.98 -4.83 -4.96
CA CYS A 56 -6.89 -3.85 -5.06
C CYS A 56 -5.57 -4.59 -5.23
N VAL A 57 -4.75 -4.22 -6.22
CA VAL A 57 -3.48 -4.89 -6.52
C VAL A 57 -2.35 -3.87 -6.56
N ASP A 58 -1.20 -4.23 -5.97
CA ASP A 58 -0.02 -3.36 -5.94
C ASP A 58 1.28 -4.13 -5.62
N GLU A 59 2.42 -3.50 -5.88
CA GLU A 59 3.76 -3.96 -5.54
C GLU A 59 4.23 -3.42 -4.18
N PHE A 60 4.65 -4.32 -3.31
CA PHE A 60 5.35 -3.98 -2.07
C PHE A 60 6.83 -4.30 -2.13
N GLY A 61 7.65 -3.29 -1.89
CA GLY A 61 9.09 -3.43 -1.80
C GLY A 61 9.82 -2.09 -1.91
N PRO A 62 11.12 -2.10 -2.24
CA PRO A 62 11.99 -3.28 -2.35
C PRO A 62 12.15 -4.04 -1.03
N LEU A 63 12.00 -5.36 -1.07
CA LEU A 63 12.25 -6.27 0.05
C LEU A 63 13.75 -6.52 0.19
N ASN A 64 14.43 -5.59 0.86
CA ASN A 64 15.85 -5.68 1.16
C ASN A 64 16.11 -6.51 2.43
N LEU A 65 17.24 -7.23 2.44
CA LEU A 65 17.83 -7.79 3.66
C LEU A 65 18.64 -6.70 4.36
N ARG A 66 18.00 -6.01 5.31
CA ARG A 66 18.62 -4.95 6.10
C ARG A 66 18.00 -4.88 7.50
N PRO A 67 18.78 -4.46 8.51
CA PRO A 67 18.23 -4.04 9.79
C PRO A 67 17.17 -2.96 9.60
N ARG A 68 15.99 -3.14 10.19
CA ARG A 68 14.91 -2.15 10.17
C ARG A 68 14.63 -1.69 11.58
N LYS A 69 14.71 -0.38 11.82
CA LYS A 69 14.26 0.21 13.08
C LYS A 69 12.78 -0.13 13.30
N GLY A 70 12.41 -0.33 14.56
CA GLY A 70 11.04 -0.65 14.94
C GLY A 70 10.85 -0.46 16.44
N LYS A 71 9.64 -0.76 16.89
CA LYS A 71 9.24 -0.70 18.30
C LYS A 71 8.63 -2.05 18.67
N ALA A 72 8.93 -2.53 19.87
CA ALA A 72 8.38 -3.77 20.39
C ALA A 72 8.22 -3.68 21.90
N TRP A 73 7.19 -4.32 22.43
CA TRP A 73 7.01 -4.50 23.87
C TRP A 73 8.12 -5.42 24.41
N ARG A 74 8.77 -5.03 25.50
CA ARG A 74 9.86 -5.79 26.12
C ARG A 74 9.87 -5.59 27.63
N LEU A 75 10.20 -6.65 28.36
CA LEU A 75 10.52 -6.57 29.78
C LEU A 75 11.92 -5.95 29.97
N GLY A 76 12.00 -4.88 30.77
CA GLY A 76 13.23 -4.14 31.08
C GLY A 76 13.44 -2.85 30.28
N LYS A 77 14.40 -2.02 30.71
CA LYS A 77 14.61 -0.64 30.20
C LYS A 77 15.47 -0.56 28.93
N ASN A 78 16.15 -1.65 28.54
CA ASN A 78 17.12 -1.63 27.45
C ASN A 78 16.48 -2.01 26.10
N PRO A 79 16.70 -1.22 25.03
CA PRO A 79 16.18 -1.52 23.70
C PRO A 79 16.95 -2.69 23.06
N ARG A 80 16.25 -3.44 22.19
CA ARG A 80 16.91 -4.43 21.31
C ARG A 80 17.88 -3.68 20.38
N ARG A 81 19.14 -4.14 20.34
CA ARG A 81 20.15 -3.62 19.41
C ARG A 81 20.14 -4.44 18.13
N LEU A 82 20.12 -3.75 16.99
CA LEU A 82 20.32 -4.33 15.66
C LEU A 82 21.65 -3.83 15.10
N ARG A 83 22.21 -4.54 14.12
CA ARG A 83 23.47 -4.14 13.49
C ARG A 83 23.34 -2.75 12.86
N ALA A 84 24.37 -1.92 13.02
CA ALA A 84 24.46 -0.63 12.35
C ALA A 84 24.87 -0.77 10.87
N THR A 85 25.82 -1.68 10.62
CA THR A 85 26.40 -1.92 9.29
C THR A 85 25.83 -3.20 8.67
N TYR A 86 25.51 -3.14 7.38
CA TYR A 86 25.06 -4.29 6.60
C TYR A 86 25.47 -4.13 5.14
N ASN A 87 25.72 -5.26 4.48
CA ASN A 87 26.00 -5.32 3.05
C ASN A 87 24.80 -5.96 2.31
N ARG A 88 24.54 -5.52 1.07
CA ARG A 88 23.39 -5.97 0.28
C ARG A 88 23.78 -7.04 -0.75
N TYR A 89 24.33 -8.17 -0.29
CA TYR A 89 24.75 -9.25 -1.21
C TYR A 89 23.59 -10.13 -1.68
N GLY A 90 22.55 -10.30 -0.87
CA GLY A 90 21.44 -11.22 -1.17
C GLY A 90 20.42 -10.69 -2.20
N GLY A 91 20.71 -9.59 -2.91
CA GLY A 91 19.76 -8.98 -3.83
C GLY A 91 18.48 -8.48 -3.15
N VAL A 92 17.43 -8.30 -3.97
CA VAL A 92 16.15 -7.70 -3.56
C VAL A 92 15.00 -8.51 -4.13
N MET A 93 13.98 -8.76 -3.32
CA MET A 93 12.71 -9.30 -3.78
C MET A 93 11.62 -8.22 -3.83
N GLN A 94 10.50 -8.54 -4.46
CA GLN A 94 9.31 -7.73 -4.56
C GLN A 94 8.11 -8.61 -4.22
N LEU A 95 7.14 -8.07 -3.51
CA LEU A 95 5.87 -8.72 -3.26
C LEU A 95 4.83 -8.11 -4.20
N LEU A 96 4.10 -8.95 -4.93
CA LEU A 96 2.86 -8.61 -5.61
C LEU A 96 1.72 -8.97 -4.65
N GLY A 97 0.91 -8.01 -4.26
CA GLY A 97 -0.19 -8.18 -3.32
C GLY A 97 -1.53 -7.90 -3.96
N ALA A 98 -2.56 -8.57 -3.45
CA ALA A 98 -3.95 -8.42 -3.86
C ALA A 98 -4.84 -8.44 -2.62
N LEU A 99 -5.60 -7.37 -2.40
CA LEU A 99 -6.58 -7.24 -1.32
C LEU A 99 -7.97 -7.48 -1.90
N ASP A 100 -8.60 -8.58 -1.51
CA ASP A 100 -10.00 -8.89 -1.83
C ASP A 100 -10.93 -8.09 -0.91
N LEU A 101 -11.69 -7.15 -1.46
CA LEU A 101 -12.54 -6.27 -0.64
C LEU A 101 -13.69 -7.01 0.02
N ALA A 102 -14.21 -8.06 -0.61
CA ALA A 102 -15.37 -8.78 -0.08
C ALA A 102 -15.02 -9.59 1.17
N THR A 103 -13.76 -10.00 1.34
CA THR A 103 -13.31 -10.81 2.50
C THR A 103 -12.29 -10.09 3.38
N GLY A 104 -11.70 -9.00 2.87
CA GLY A 104 -10.53 -8.34 3.46
C GLY A 104 -9.26 -9.17 3.41
N LYS A 105 -9.21 -10.31 2.71
CA LYS A 105 -8.02 -11.17 2.69
C LYS A 105 -6.98 -10.64 1.71
N ILE A 106 -5.71 -10.82 2.09
CA ILE A 106 -4.55 -10.51 1.25
C ILE A 106 -4.04 -11.81 0.62
N TYR A 107 -3.91 -11.79 -0.70
CA TYR A 107 -3.22 -12.80 -1.49
C TYR A 107 -1.93 -12.18 -2.02
N TYR A 108 -0.86 -12.96 -2.12
CA TYR A 108 0.41 -12.41 -2.57
C TYR A 108 1.30 -13.43 -3.25
N ARG A 109 2.29 -12.93 -3.96
CA ARG A 109 3.43 -13.67 -4.50
C ARG A 109 4.70 -12.85 -4.33
N ILE A 110 5.76 -13.48 -3.81
CA ILE A 110 7.08 -12.87 -3.74
C ILE A 110 7.89 -13.31 -4.96
N ARG A 111 8.60 -12.37 -5.57
CA ARG A 111 9.33 -12.53 -6.83
C ARG A 111 10.66 -11.79 -6.76
N GLU A 112 11.65 -12.26 -7.50
CA GLU A 112 12.96 -11.58 -7.61
C GLU A 112 12.89 -10.36 -8.55
N ARG A 113 11.92 -10.36 -9.46
CA ARG A 113 11.69 -9.30 -10.45
C ARG A 113 10.22 -8.90 -10.43
N LYS A 114 9.93 -7.66 -10.84
CA LYS A 114 8.57 -7.10 -10.95
C LYS A 114 8.22 -6.66 -12.38
N ARG A 115 8.39 -7.55 -13.35
CA ARG A 115 8.09 -7.26 -14.77
C ARG A 115 6.66 -7.69 -15.09
N TRP A 116 6.22 -7.38 -16.30
CA TRP A 116 4.88 -7.74 -16.78
C TRP A 116 4.62 -9.25 -16.74
N ARG A 117 5.65 -10.09 -16.87
CA ARG A 117 5.53 -11.57 -16.79
C ARG A 117 5.13 -12.03 -15.39
N GLU A 118 5.79 -11.48 -14.37
CA GLU A 118 5.49 -11.81 -12.98
C GLU A 118 4.10 -11.28 -12.59
N PHE A 119 3.76 -10.06 -13.03
CA PHE A 119 2.44 -9.49 -12.85
C PHE A 119 1.36 -10.35 -13.52
N LEU A 120 1.51 -10.70 -14.80
CA LEU A 120 0.55 -11.53 -15.52
C LEU A 120 0.38 -12.91 -14.89
N SER A 121 1.47 -13.54 -14.44
CA SER A 121 1.41 -14.80 -13.70
C SER A 121 0.62 -14.66 -12.40
N PHE A 122 0.77 -13.54 -11.69
CA PHE A 122 -0.01 -13.25 -10.49
C PHE A 122 -1.49 -13.04 -10.80
N VAL A 123 -1.82 -12.22 -11.81
CA VAL A 123 -3.20 -12.00 -12.28
C VAL A 123 -3.87 -13.31 -12.69
N LYS A 124 -3.18 -14.19 -13.43
CA LYS A 124 -3.66 -15.54 -13.77
C LYS A 124 -4.02 -16.35 -12.53
N SER A 125 -3.22 -16.27 -11.47
CA SER A 125 -3.50 -16.95 -10.22
C SER A 125 -4.70 -16.38 -9.45
N LEU A 126 -4.98 -15.08 -9.60
CA LEU A 126 -6.19 -14.44 -9.06
C LEU A 126 -7.43 -14.84 -9.86
N ARG A 127 -7.37 -14.83 -11.19
CA ARG A 127 -8.48 -15.32 -12.03
C ARG A 127 -8.81 -16.79 -11.75
N ALA A 128 -7.80 -17.64 -11.60
CA ALA A 128 -8.03 -19.04 -11.22
C ALA A 128 -8.68 -19.19 -9.83
N ARG A 129 -8.57 -18.19 -8.95
CA ARG A 129 -9.22 -18.19 -7.64
C ARG A 129 -10.71 -17.95 -7.71
N TRP A 130 -11.10 -17.06 -8.61
CA TRP A 130 -12.48 -16.66 -8.82
C TRP A 130 -12.73 -16.90 -10.29
N PRO A 131 -13.11 -18.10 -10.74
CA PRO A 131 -13.26 -18.36 -12.18
C PRO A 131 -14.54 -17.76 -12.76
N GLY A 132 -15.57 -17.54 -11.94
CA GLY A 132 -16.83 -16.93 -12.38
C GLY A 132 -16.83 -15.39 -12.29
N GLY A 133 -17.59 -14.76 -13.17
CA GLY A 133 -17.86 -13.32 -13.10
C GLY A 133 -16.70 -12.41 -13.49
N THR A 134 -16.93 -11.10 -13.52
CA THR A 134 -15.86 -10.13 -13.82
C THR A 134 -14.93 -9.92 -12.61
N LEU A 135 -13.62 -10.00 -12.84
CA LEU A 135 -12.61 -9.67 -11.84
C LEU A 135 -12.10 -8.24 -12.09
N TYR A 136 -12.51 -7.31 -11.23
CA TYR A 136 -12.09 -5.91 -11.27
C TYR A 136 -10.79 -5.75 -10.47
N LEU A 137 -9.68 -5.51 -11.17
CA LEU A 137 -8.38 -5.27 -10.57
C LEU A 137 -8.08 -3.78 -10.55
N ILE A 138 -8.14 -3.18 -9.36
CA ILE A 138 -7.73 -1.79 -9.16
C ILE A 138 -6.21 -1.75 -9.07
N VAL A 139 -5.57 -1.09 -10.02
CA VAL A 139 -4.12 -1.09 -10.22
C VAL A 139 -3.60 0.31 -10.48
N ASP A 140 -2.36 0.58 -10.09
CA ASP A 140 -1.70 1.83 -10.43
C ASP A 140 -1.29 1.88 -11.93
N ASN A 141 -0.67 2.99 -12.34
CA ASN A 141 -0.25 3.22 -13.72
C ASN A 141 1.10 2.58 -14.11
N TYR A 142 1.63 1.65 -13.30
CA TYR A 142 2.93 1.04 -13.54
C TYR A 142 3.00 0.35 -14.91
N SER A 143 4.12 0.53 -15.63
CA SER A 143 4.22 0.13 -17.04
C SER A 143 4.00 -1.38 -17.30
N PRO A 144 4.39 -2.32 -16.41
CA PRO A 144 4.01 -3.72 -16.51
C PRO A 144 2.50 -3.98 -16.57
N HIS A 145 1.68 -3.22 -15.85
CA HIS A 145 0.21 -3.38 -15.85
C HIS A 145 -0.39 -3.02 -17.21
N LYS A 146 0.28 -2.11 -17.95
CA LYS A 146 -0.16 -1.61 -19.25
C LYS A 146 0.40 -2.41 -20.43
N HIS A 147 1.23 -3.42 -20.18
CA HIS A 147 1.86 -4.21 -21.24
C HIS A 147 0.80 -4.85 -22.15
N PRO A 148 0.98 -4.85 -23.49
CA PRO A 148 -0.06 -5.33 -24.43
C PRO A 148 -0.56 -6.74 -24.12
N GLN A 149 0.35 -7.66 -23.78
CA GLN A 149 -0.02 -9.04 -23.44
C GLN A 149 -0.81 -9.15 -22.12
N VAL A 150 -0.59 -8.23 -21.18
CA VAL A 150 -1.38 -8.18 -19.94
C VAL A 150 -2.80 -7.73 -20.25
N LYS A 151 -2.94 -6.64 -21.02
CA LYS A 151 -4.26 -6.12 -21.43
C LYS A 151 -5.04 -7.12 -22.27
N ALA A 152 -4.40 -7.71 -23.29
CA ALA A 152 -5.03 -8.69 -24.16
C ALA A 152 -5.48 -9.94 -23.38
N TRP A 153 -4.64 -10.45 -22.48
CA TRP A 153 -5.02 -11.59 -21.66
C TRP A 153 -6.17 -11.24 -20.70
N ALA A 154 -6.14 -10.06 -20.07
CA ALA A 154 -7.19 -9.62 -19.15
C ALA A 154 -8.55 -9.52 -19.85
N ALA A 155 -8.60 -8.87 -21.02
CA ALA A 155 -9.81 -8.74 -21.82
C ALA A 155 -10.40 -10.10 -22.25
N ALA A 156 -9.55 -11.08 -22.54
CA ALA A 156 -9.99 -12.43 -22.94
C ALA A 156 -10.42 -13.34 -21.76
N ASN A 157 -10.32 -12.88 -20.50
CA ASN A 157 -10.54 -13.70 -19.31
C ASN A 157 -11.44 -13.00 -18.27
N ASP A 158 -12.33 -12.10 -18.70
CA ASP A 158 -13.24 -11.32 -17.85
C ASP A 158 -12.52 -10.60 -16.70
N VAL A 159 -11.33 -10.05 -16.99
CA VAL A 159 -10.56 -9.25 -16.03
C VAL A 159 -10.56 -7.80 -16.50
N GLU A 160 -11.18 -6.91 -15.71
CA GLU A 160 -11.15 -5.47 -15.94
C GLU A 160 -9.99 -4.85 -15.16
N LEU A 161 -9.02 -4.24 -15.85
CA LEU A 161 -7.97 -3.45 -15.23
C LEU A 161 -8.49 -2.02 -15.00
N VAL A 162 -8.77 -1.69 -13.74
CA VAL A 162 -9.27 -0.39 -13.32
C VAL A 162 -8.09 0.46 -12.84
N PHE A 163 -7.60 1.35 -13.70
CA PHE A 163 -6.43 2.16 -13.41
C PHE A 163 -6.74 3.32 -12.45
N LEU A 164 -5.93 3.46 -11.41
CA LEU A 164 -5.92 4.64 -10.56
C LEU A 164 -5.66 5.91 -11.39
N PRO A 165 -6.12 7.09 -10.95
CA PRO A 165 -5.58 8.35 -11.45
C PRO A 165 -4.06 8.42 -11.22
N THR A 166 -3.35 9.10 -12.11
CA THR A 166 -1.90 9.32 -11.95
C THR A 166 -1.61 10.03 -10.62
N TYR A 167 -0.61 9.56 -9.87
CA TYR A 167 -0.23 10.05 -8.53
C TYR A 167 -1.32 9.96 -7.44
N ALA A 168 -2.29 9.07 -7.57
CA ALA A 168 -3.35 8.84 -6.57
C ALA A 168 -3.21 7.49 -5.83
N SER A 169 -2.01 7.10 -5.39
CA SER A 169 -1.80 5.83 -4.67
C SER A 169 -2.60 5.75 -3.36
N TRP A 170 -2.95 6.88 -2.75
CA TRP A 170 -3.84 6.96 -1.59
C TRP A 170 -5.25 6.41 -1.85
N LEU A 171 -5.67 6.29 -3.11
CA LEU A 171 -6.95 5.69 -3.51
C LEU A 171 -6.87 4.15 -3.56
N ASN A 172 -5.66 3.58 -3.56
CA ASN A 172 -5.45 2.13 -3.57
C ASN A 172 -5.50 1.58 -2.13
N TRP A 173 -6.57 0.88 -1.76
CA TRP A 173 -6.77 0.46 -0.37
C TRP A 173 -5.65 -0.46 0.16
N ILE A 174 -5.05 -1.28 -0.71
CA ILE A 174 -3.97 -2.19 -0.34
C ILE A 174 -2.71 -1.47 0.18
N GLU A 175 -2.48 -0.20 -0.18
CA GLU A 175 -1.31 0.57 0.29
C GLU A 175 -1.32 0.74 1.83
N SER A 176 -2.52 0.89 2.40
CA SER A 176 -2.69 0.94 3.86
C SER A 176 -2.37 -0.41 4.50
N GLU A 177 -2.76 -1.51 3.86
CA GLU A 177 -2.44 -2.87 4.32
C GLU A 177 -0.94 -3.16 4.25
N PHE A 178 -0.25 -2.63 3.23
CA PHE A 178 1.20 -2.73 3.11
C PHE A 178 1.94 -1.93 4.19
N ALA A 179 1.40 -0.80 4.64
CA ALA A 179 1.94 -0.09 5.79
C ALA A 179 1.86 -0.94 7.06
N VAL A 180 0.73 -1.61 7.30
CA VAL A 180 0.52 -2.52 8.43
C VAL A 180 1.42 -3.75 8.33
N LEU A 181 1.53 -4.37 7.15
CA LEU A 181 2.45 -5.48 6.88
C LEU A 181 3.90 -5.09 7.19
N ARG A 182 4.35 -3.92 6.71
CA ARG A 182 5.69 -3.41 7.00
C ARG A 182 5.91 -3.29 8.50
N TYR A 183 4.93 -2.75 9.22
CA TYR A 183 5.02 -2.54 10.65
C TYR A 183 5.18 -3.86 11.41
N PHE A 184 4.31 -4.84 11.16
CA PHE A 184 4.30 -6.08 11.94
C PHE A 184 5.31 -7.13 11.47
N ALA A 185 5.55 -7.24 10.16
CA ALA A 185 6.41 -8.30 9.62
C ALA A 185 7.87 -7.85 9.46
N LEU A 186 8.14 -6.56 9.25
CA LEU A 186 9.47 -6.10 8.85
C LEU A 186 10.13 -5.14 9.84
N ASN A 187 9.40 -4.21 10.46
CA ASN A 187 10.01 -3.25 11.37
C ASN A 187 10.52 -3.96 12.65
N GLY A 188 11.68 -3.55 13.15
CA GLY A 188 12.31 -4.15 14.34
C GLY A 188 13.04 -5.48 14.07
N THR A 189 13.18 -5.86 12.80
CA THR A 189 13.83 -7.11 12.37
C THR A 189 15.20 -6.86 11.72
N ASP A 190 16.02 -7.91 11.67
CA ASP A 190 17.31 -7.96 10.95
C ASP A 190 17.46 -9.34 10.29
N HIS A 191 16.55 -9.63 9.36
CA HIS A 191 16.51 -10.91 8.64
C HIS A 191 17.78 -11.15 7.85
N ARG A 192 18.31 -12.38 7.95
CA ARG A 192 19.59 -12.78 7.35
C ARG A 192 19.46 -13.42 5.99
N SER A 193 18.26 -13.88 5.63
CA SER A 193 17.95 -14.45 4.33
C SER A 193 16.56 -14.03 3.85
N HIS A 194 16.32 -14.15 2.54
CA HIS A 194 14.98 -13.98 1.98
C HIS A 194 14.03 -15.06 2.46
N LEU A 195 14.51 -16.27 2.77
CA LEU A 195 13.68 -17.31 3.36
C LEU A 195 13.08 -16.86 4.70
N GLU A 196 13.92 -16.30 5.58
CA GLU A 196 13.49 -15.79 6.88
C GLU A 196 12.50 -14.62 6.74
N GLN A 197 12.81 -13.65 5.87
CA GLN A 197 11.93 -12.51 5.60
C GLN A 197 10.59 -12.95 5.00
N ASN A 198 10.61 -13.89 4.05
CA ASN A 198 9.41 -14.40 3.41
C ASN A 198 8.55 -15.20 4.40
N ALA A 199 9.17 -15.94 5.32
CA ALA A 199 8.47 -16.65 6.39
C ALA A 199 7.77 -15.67 7.35
N ALA A 200 8.41 -14.55 7.71
CA ALA A 200 7.81 -13.51 8.54
C ALA A 200 6.61 -12.85 7.85
N ILE A 201 6.74 -12.49 6.57
CA ILE A 201 5.64 -11.98 5.75
C ILE A 201 4.49 -13.00 5.69
N ALA A 202 4.81 -14.27 5.44
CA ALA A 202 3.80 -15.33 5.37
C ALA A 202 3.07 -15.52 6.70
N ALA A 203 3.79 -15.46 7.83
CA ALA A 203 3.19 -15.55 9.15
C ALA A 203 2.22 -14.40 9.42
N TYR A 204 2.62 -13.17 9.07
CA TYR A 204 1.74 -12.00 9.17
C TYR A 204 0.50 -12.15 8.28
N VAL A 205 0.65 -12.47 6.99
CA VAL A 205 -0.50 -12.59 6.08
C VAL A 205 -1.46 -13.70 6.54
N ARG A 206 -0.94 -14.83 7.04
CA ARG A 206 -1.79 -15.88 7.63
C ARG A 206 -2.55 -15.36 8.85
N TRP A 207 -1.89 -14.60 9.73
CA TRP A 207 -2.55 -13.98 10.87
C TRP A 207 -3.61 -12.98 10.43
N HIS A 208 -3.27 -12.05 9.53
CA HIS A 208 -4.20 -11.06 8.98
C HIS A 208 -5.43 -11.72 8.37
N ASN A 209 -5.24 -12.72 7.50
CA ASN A 209 -6.35 -13.37 6.80
C ASN A 209 -7.27 -14.19 7.72
N ARG A 210 -6.81 -14.61 8.91
CA ARG A 210 -7.67 -15.25 9.93
C ARG A 210 -8.56 -14.23 10.66
N HIS A 211 -8.16 -12.97 10.70
CA HIS A 211 -8.89 -11.89 11.37
C HIS A 211 -9.48 -10.89 10.36
N ALA A 212 -9.45 -11.22 9.07
CA ALA A 212 -9.90 -10.35 8.01
C ALA A 212 -11.41 -10.19 8.05
N GLN A 213 -11.86 -8.97 7.76
CA GLN A 213 -13.26 -8.60 7.63
C GLN A 213 -13.45 -7.90 6.29
N PRO A 214 -14.65 -7.97 5.70
CA PRO A 214 -14.98 -7.22 4.48
C PRO A 214 -14.56 -5.75 4.59
N LYS A 215 -13.96 -5.23 3.52
CA LYS A 215 -13.55 -3.83 3.42
C LYS A 215 -14.74 -3.01 2.94
N VAL A 216 -15.27 -2.17 3.82
CA VAL A 216 -16.45 -1.34 3.58
C VAL A 216 -16.17 0.12 3.95
N SER A 217 -16.95 1.04 3.39
CA SER A 217 -16.93 2.46 3.76
C SER A 217 -15.59 3.17 3.52
N PHE A 218 -14.92 2.88 2.40
CA PHE A 218 -13.65 3.53 2.04
C PHE A 218 -13.78 5.04 2.08
N THR A 219 -13.13 5.74 3.02
CA THR A 219 -13.14 7.22 3.07
C THR A 219 -14.55 7.84 3.02
N ALA A 220 -15.56 7.20 3.65
CA ALA A 220 -16.97 7.60 3.53
C ALA A 220 -17.24 9.06 3.94
N SER A 221 -16.47 9.61 4.87
CA SER A 221 -16.58 11.00 5.34
C SER A 221 -15.56 11.95 4.71
N SER A 222 -14.81 11.50 3.69
CA SER A 222 -13.73 12.30 3.09
C SER A 222 -14.28 13.33 2.10
N PRO A 223 -13.68 14.54 2.03
CA PRO A 223 -14.04 15.56 1.03
C PRO A 223 -13.95 15.08 -0.42
N ILE A 224 -13.15 14.04 -0.70
CA ILE A 224 -13.05 13.48 -2.07
C ILE A 224 -14.40 13.02 -2.63
N ARG A 225 -15.36 12.74 -1.75
CA ARG A 225 -16.71 12.29 -2.10
C ARG A 225 -17.54 13.39 -2.79
N SER A 226 -17.21 14.66 -2.58
CA SER A 226 -17.90 15.80 -3.20
C SER A 226 -17.16 16.40 -4.39
N TRP A 227 -16.00 15.85 -4.77
CA TRP A 227 -15.19 16.42 -5.85
C TRP A 227 -15.83 16.16 -7.21
N THR A 228 -16.19 17.26 -7.89
CA THR A 228 -16.60 17.28 -9.30
C THR A 228 -15.46 17.76 -10.22
N SER A 229 -14.44 18.38 -9.65
CA SER A 229 -13.17 18.76 -10.30
C SER A 229 -12.00 18.43 -9.35
N TYR A 230 -10.80 18.22 -9.92
CA TYR A 230 -9.61 17.99 -9.09
C TYR A 230 -9.13 19.32 -8.50
N PRO A 231 -9.09 19.48 -7.17
CA PRO A 231 -8.63 20.72 -6.57
C PRO A 231 -7.11 20.80 -6.69
N THR A 232 -6.64 21.55 -7.68
CA THR A 232 -5.21 21.88 -7.80
C THR A 232 -4.81 22.73 -6.61
N LYS A 233 -3.98 22.20 -5.70
CA LYS A 233 -3.31 23.05 -4.72
C LYS A 233 -2.24 23.86 -5.46
N ILE A 234 -2.45 25.16 -5.57
CA ILE A 234 -1.38 26.08 -5.96
C ILE A 234 -0.40 26.12 -4.80
N ALA A 235 0.88 25.85 -5.08
CA ALA A 235 1.96 25.90 -4.09
C ALA A 235 2.20 27.33 -3.60
#